data_AF-A0A7S3NE42-F1
#
_entry.id   AF-A0A7S3NE42-F1
#
_cell.length_a   1.000
_cell.length_b   1.000
_cell.length_c   1.000
_cell.angle_alpha   90.00
_cell.angle_beta   90.00
_cell.angle_gamma   90.00
#
_symmetry.space_group_name_H-M   'P 1'
#
loop_
_entity.id
_entity.type
_entity.pdbx_description
1 polymer ?
#
loop_
_entity_poly.entity_id
_entity_poly.type
_entity_poly.pdbx_seq_one_letter_code
_entity_poly.pdbx_strand_id
1 'polypeptide(L)'
;RCRITVEDSHGVCATCRENAFQCTFCRNINYENLEAFLCNECGLSRYGKYEFSILAKPDFAIEKIKNEKMKEDAENSLENTLIVAQNKYSKLSERRQVLIGNMKKLNGAEGTNPTADIQSLFGESVSLHHAMMKSLENAKSLRKELLEYEEMRRGDYHD
;
A
#
# COMPACT_ATOMS: atom_id res chain seq x y z
N ARG A 1 26.48 -11.36 -29.06
CA ARG A 1 25.63 -12.33 -29.79
C ARG A 1 25.43 -11.95 -31.25
N CYS A 2 25.82 -12.83 -32.17
CA CYS A 2 25.84 -12.60 -33.63
C CYS A 2 24.50 -12.78 -34.35
N ARG A 3 23.40 -13.12 -33.65
CA ARG A 3 22.05 -13.36 -34.21
C ARG A 3 21.94 -14.51 -35.23
N ILE A 4 22.99 -15.33 -35.38
CA ILE A 4 22.96 -16.54 -36.22
C ILE A 4 22.23 -17.64 -35.46
N THR A 5 21.34 -18.35 -36.15
CA THR A 5 20.66 -19.55 -35.61
C THR A 5 21.70 -20.61 -35.26
N VAL A 6 21.58 -21.21 -34.08
CA VAL A 6 22.49 -22.26 -33.63
C VAL A 6 21.78 -23.61 -33.76
N GLU A 7 22.33 -24.49 -34.60
CA GLU A 7 21.83 -25.86 -34.81
C GLU A 7 22.45 -26.88 -33.82
N ASP A 8 23.55 -26.50 -33.17
CA ASP A 8 24.21 -27.32 -32.16
C ASP A 8 23.28 -27.58 -30.96
N SER A 9 23.10 -28.85 -30.59
CA SER A 9 22.21 -29.27 -29.50
C SER A 9 22.67 -28.78 -28.13
N HIS A 10 23.97 -28.52 -27.96
CA HIS A 10 24.55 -27.92 -26.76
C HIS A 10 24.48 -26.38 -26.76
N GLY A 11 23.96 -25.79 -27.85
CA GLY A 11 23.71 -24.36 -28.00
C GLY A 11 24.96 -23.53 -28.30
N VAL A 12 26.10 -24.12 -28.65
CA VAL A 12 27.35 -23.38 -28.91
C VAL A 12 27.37 -22.82 -30.34
N CYS A 13 27.44 -21.50 -30.49
CA CYS A 13 27.52 -20.86 -31.81
C CYS A 13 28.87 -21.10 -32.51
N ALA A 14 28.85 -21.56 -33.77
CA ALA A 14 30.07 -21.77 -34.57
C ALA A 14 30.84 -20.48 -34.88
N THR A 15 30.14 -19.34 -35.01
CA THR A 15 30.76 -18.05 -35.39
C THR A 15 31.31 -17.29 -34.19
N CYS A 16 30.49 -17.08 -33.15
CA CYS A 16 30.88 -16.24 -32.01
C CYS A 16 31.24 -17.02 -30.75
N ARG A 17 31.15 -18.36 -30.76
CA ARG A 17 31.46 -19.26 -29.63
C ARG A 17 30.65 -18.99 -28.35
N GLU A 18 29.65 -18.11 -28.38
CA GLU A 18 28.73 -17.90 -27.25
C GLU A 18 27.66 -19.00 -27.23
N ASN A 19 27.18 -19.36 -26.03
CA ASN A 19 26.08 -20.30 -25.86
C ASN A 19 24.72 -19.59 -26.04
N ALA A 20 23.84 -20.13 -26.89
CA ALA A 20 22.50 -19.61 -27.17
C ALA A 20 21.61 -19.64 -25.91
N PHE A 21 21.74 -20.68 -25.07
CA PHE A 21 21.01 -20.90 -23.83
C PHE A 21 21.50 -20.07 -22.65
N GLN A 22 22.52 -19.23 -22.84
CA GLN A 22 23.01 -18.34 -21.80
C GLN A 22 22.14 -17.07 -21.66
N CYS A 23 21.89 -16.60 -20.44
CA CYS A 23 21.23 -15.32 -20.21
C CYS A 23 22.11 -14.16 -20.70
N THR A 24 21.53 -13.18 -21.40
CA THR A 24 22.26 -12.01 -21.90
C THR A 24 22.66 -11.03 -20.79
N PHE A 25 21.99 -11.09 -19.64
CA PHE A 25 22.29 -10.25 -18.48
C PHE A 25 23.23 -10.93 -17.49
N CYS A 26 22.80 -12.02 -16.85
CA CYS A 26 23.58 -12.66 -15.78
C CYS A 26 24.47 -13.83 -16.24
N ARG A 27 24.49 -14.15 -17.54
CA ARG A 27 25.28 -15.27 -18.10
C ARG A 27 24.95 -16.67 -17.56
N ASN A 28 23.87 -16.84 -16.80
CA ASN A 28 23.39 -18.17 -16.35
C ASN A 28 22.82 -19.01 -17.49
N ILE A 29 22.97 -20.34 -17.41
CA ILE A 29 22.32 -21.32 -18.30
C ILE A 29 21.42 -22.22 -17.43
N ASN A 30 20.13 -22.29 -17.77
CA ASN A 30 19.20 -23.21 -17.11
C ASN A 30 19.28 -24.59 -17.78
N TYR A 31 20.13 -25.47 -17.25
CA TYR A 31 20.30 -26.83 -17.79
C TYR A 31 19.08 -27.74 -17.54
N GLU A 32 18.22 -27.41 -16.58
CA GLU A 32 16.98 -28.16 -16.31
C GLU A 32 15.89 -27.84 -17.34
N ASN A 33 15.85 -26.59 -17.81
CA ASN A 33 14.91 -26.15 -18.83
C ASN A 33 15.55 -25.09 -19.75
N LEU A 34 16.17 -25.57 -20.84
CA LEU A 34 16.88 -24.73 -21.81
C LEU A 34 15.94 -23.79 -22.59
N GLU A 35 14.66 -24.15 -22.71
CA GLU A 35 13.63 -23.37 -23.38
C GLU A 35 12.85 -22.46 -22.42
N ALA A 36 13.29 -22.35 -21.15
CA ALA A 36 12.65 -21.52 -20.16
C ALA A 36 12.46 -20.08 -20.67
N PHE A 37 11.23 -19.58 -20.53
CA PHE A 37 10.87 -18.25 -20.99
C PHE A 37 11.61 -17.15 -20.21
N LEU A 38 11.87 -17.40 -18.92
CA LEU A 38 12.58 -16.52 -17.99
C LEU A 38 13.87 -17.18 -17.54
N CYS A 39 14.93 -16.39 -17.39
CA CYS A 39 16.12 -16.82 -16.68
C CYS A 39 15.76 -17.08 -15.20
N ASN A 40 16.07 -18.28 -14.71
CA ASN A 40 15.82 -18.70 -13.34
C ASN A 40 16.62 -17.89 -12.28
N GLU A 41 17.70 -17.21 -12.67
CA GLU A 41 18.52 -16.41 -11.75
C GLU A 41 18.08 -14.93 -11.69
N CYS A 42 17.82 -14.32 -12.85
CA CYS A 42 17.61 -12.86 -12.93
C CYS A 42 16.24 -12.46 -13.49
N GLY A 43 15.40 -13.42 -13.88
CA GLY A 43 14.07 -13.15 -14.43
C GLY A 43 14.06 -12.52 -15.83
N LEU A 44 15.22 -12.23 -16.44
CA LEU A 44 15.26 -11.68 -17.79
C LEU A 44 14.72 -12.71 -18.80
N SER A 45 13.79 -12.27 -19.64
CA SER A 45 13.33 -13.06 -20.78
C SER A 45 14.10 -12.72 -22.05
N ARG A 46 14.33 -13.73 -22.89
CA ARG A 46 14.83 -13.54 -24.26
C ARG A 46 13.72 -13.22 -25.26
N TYR A 47 12.47 -13.50 -24.90
CA TYR A 47 11.34 -13.49 -25.82
C TYR A 47 10.48 -12.23 -25.70
N GLY A 48 10.59 -11.48 -24.60
CA GLY A 48 9.82 -10.25 -24.41
C GLY A 48 10.28 -9.41 -23.23
N LYS A 49 9.79 -8.16 -23.18
CA LYS A 49 9.91 -7.29 -22.00
C LYS A 49 8.61 -7.39 -21.21
N TYR A 50 8.74 -7.52 -19.89
CA TYR A 50 7.61 -7.41 -18.98
C TYR A 50 7.64 -6.08 -18.25
N GLU A 51 6.48 -5.50 -18.07
CA GLU A 51 6.29 -4.29 -17.27
C GLU A 51 5.09 -4.54 -16.37
N PHE A 52 5.30 -4.41 -15.06
CA PHE A 52 4.28 -4.61 -14.05
C PHE A 52 4.03 -3.28 -13.34
N SER A 53 2.77 -2.90 -13.20
CA SER A 53 2.35 -1.79 -12.36
C SER A 53 1.56 -2.33 -11.17
N ILE A 54 2.03 -2.06 -9.96
CA ILE A 54 1.30 -2.39 -8.73
C ILE A 54 0.58 -1.14 -8.26
N LEU A 55 -0.76 -1.20 -8.24
CA LEU A 55 -1.58 -0.22 -7.56
C LEU A 55 -1.96 -0.79 -6.19
N ALA A 56 -1.42 -0.20 -5.12
CA ALA A 56 -1.73 -0.60 -3.77
C ALA A 56 -2.27 0.59 -2.97
N LYS A 57 -3.28 0.34 -2.14
CA LYS A 57 -3.70 1.27 -1.09
C LYS A 57 -2.95 0.90 0.19
N PRO A 58 -2.33 1.85 0.90
CA PRO A 58 -1.83 1.59 2.25
C PRO A 58 -2.95 1.03 3.13
N ASP A 59 -2.66 -0.05 3.84
CA ASP A 59 -3.60 -0.69 4.78
C ASP A 59 -2.95 -0.84 6.15
N PHE A 60 -3.77 -1.05 7.17
CA PHE A 60 -3.35 -1.32 8.53
C PHE A 60 -3.18 -2.82 8.72
N ALA A 61 -1.94 -3.28 8.62
CA ALA A 61 -1.57 -4.62 9.03
C ALA A 61 -1.46 -4.66 10.56
N ILE A 62 -2.47 -5.25 11.22
CA ILE A 62 -2.44 -5.56 12.64
C ILE A 62 -1.85 -6.97 12.79
N GLU A 63 -0.92 -7.15 13.73
CA GLU A 63 -0.41 -8.49 14.02
C GLU A 63 -1.52 -9.33 14.66
N LYS A 64 -1.60 -10.60 14.27
CA LYS A 64 -2.59 -11.52 14.83
C LYS A 64 -2.51 -11.58 16.36
N ILE A 65 -3.65 -11.43 17.02
CA ILE A 65 -3.75 -11.51 18.49
C ILE A 65 -3.67 -12.98 18.90
N LYS A 66 -2.72 -13.31 19.77
CA LYS A 66 -2.41 -14.69 20.18
C LYS A 66 -2.66 -14.96 21.66
N ASN A 67 -2.82 -13.93 22.47
CA ASN A 67 -2.94 -14.05 23.92
C ASN A 67 -3.67 -12.84 24.52
N GLU A 68 -4.10 -12.97 25.78
CA GLU A 68 -4.88 -11.94 26.50
C GLU A 68 -4.12 -10.62 26.66
N LYS A 69 -2.78 -10.65 26.80
CA LYS A 69 -2.00 -9.41 26.89
C LYS A 69 -2.08 -8.61 25.58
N MET A 70 -1.91 -9.27 24.44
CA MET A 70 -2.06 -8.64 23.13
C MET A 70 -3.49 -8.13 22.91
N LYS A 71 -4.49 -8.84 23.44
CA LYS A 71 -5.89 -8.40 23.43
C LYS A 71 -6.06 -7.10 24.21
N GLU A 72 -5.59 -7.05 25.46
CA GLU A 72 -5.66 -5.86 26.30
C GLU A 72 -4.94 -4.66 25.66
N ASP A 73 -3.74 -4.88 25.10
CA ASP A 73 -2.99 -3.85 24.38
C ASP A 73 -3.75 -3.35 23.15
N ALA A 74 -4.42 -4.25 22.41
CA ALA A 74 -5.23 -3.90 21.24
C ALA A 74 -6.52 -3.14 21.62
N GLU A 75 -7.18 -3.49 22.73
CA GLU A 75 -8.34 -2.77 23.27
C GLU A 75 -7.96 -1.34 23.70
N ASN A 76 -6.87 -1.19 24.44
CA ASN A 76 -6.33 0.11 24.83
C ASN A 76 -5.96 0.96 23.60
N SER A 77 -5.33 0.33 22.60
CA SER A 77 -4.98 1.01 21.34
C SER A 77 -6.22 1.44 20.56
N LEU A 78 -7.27 0.61 20.55
CA LEU A 78 -8.55 0.92 19.92
C LEU A 78 -9.21 2.13 20.58
N GLU A 79 -9.31 2.15 21.90
CA GLU A 79 -9.88 3.27 22.65
C GLU A 79 -9.14 4.58 22.36
N ASN A 80 -7.82 4.56 22.47
CA ASN A 80 -6.97 5.71 22.16
C ASN A 80 -7.16 6.20 20.72
N THR A 81 -7.24 5.26 19.76
CA THR A 81 -7.45 5.57 18.34
C THR A 81 -8.80 6.24 18.11
N LEU A 82 -9.86 5.79 18.79
CA LEU A 82 -11.19 6.37 18.71
C LEU A 82 -11.25 7.77 19.32
N ILE A 83 -10.59 8.00 20.47
CA ILE A 83 -10.47 9.33 21.09
C ILE A 83 -9.77 10.30 20.12
N VAL A 84 -8.66 9.86 19.51
CA VAL A 84 -7.93 10.65 18.52
C VAL A 84 -8.81 10.98 17.30
N ALA A 85 -9.59 10.01 16.81
CA ALA A 85 -10.52 10.23 15.69
C ALA A 85 -11.60 11.25 16.06
N GLN A 86 -12.19 11.14 17.25
CA GLN A 86 -13.22 12.05 17.74
C GLN A 86 -12.71 13.48 17.90
N ASN A 87 -11.50 13.65 18.44
CA ASN A 87 -10.86 14.96 18.58
C ASN A 87 -10.62 15.62 17.21
N LYS A 88 -10.22 14.85 16.20
CA LYS A 88 -10.06 15.36 14.83
C LYS A 88 -11.41 15.72 14.21
N TYR A 89 -12.46 14.92 14.44
CA TYR A 89 -13.81 15.22 14.00
C TYR A 89 -14.34 16.53 14.58
N SER A 90 -14.17 16.77 15.89
CA SER A 90 -14.57 18.04 16.53
C SER A 90 -13.91 19.24 15.85
N LYS A 91 -12.59 19.17 15.67
CA LYS A 91 -11.81 20.22 14.97
C LYS A 91 -12.26 20.44 13.53
N LEU A 92 -12.64 19.38 12.81
CA LEU A 92 -13.20 19.50 11.45
C LEU A 92 -14.56 20.20 11.46
N SER A 93 -15.41 19.87 12.43
CA SER A 93 -16.72 20.50 12.59
C SER A 93 -16.59 21.99 12.86
N GLU A 94 -15.67 22.39 13.73
CA GLU A 94 -15.33 23.79 14.01
C GLU A 94 -14.84 24.52 12.74
N ARG A 95 -13.87 23.92 12.03
CA ARG A 95 -13.32 24.50 10.78
C ARG A 95 -14.37 24.65 9.68
N ARG A 96 -15.30 23.70 9.57
CA ARG A 96 -16.43 23.77 8.64
C ARG A 96 -17.29 25.00 8.90
N GLN A 97 -17.57 25.34 10.16
CA GLN A 97 -18.35 26.53 10.50
C GLN A 97 -17.63 27.82 10.08
N VAL A 98 -16.30 27.90 10.31
CA VAL A 98 -15.47 29.03 9.90
C VAL A 98 -15.46 29.20 8.37
N LEU A 99 -15.26 28.10 7.63
CA LEU A 99 -15.27 28.12 6.16
C LEU A 99 -16.61 28.60 5.60
N ILE A 100 -17.73 28.09 6.13
CA ILE A 100 -19.08 28.54 5.73
C ILE A 100 -19.26 30.04 6.02
N GLY A 101 -18.79 30.52 7.17
CA GLY A 101 -18.84 31.94 7.52
C GLY A 101 -18.05 32.81 6.54
N ASN A 102 -16.84 32.40 6.19
CA ASN A 102 -15.98 33.13 5.25
C ASN A 102 -16.54 33.12 3.82
N MET A 103 -17.12 32.00 3.37
CA MET A 103 -17.79 31.93 2.06
C MET A 103 -18.96 32.91 1.95
N LYS A 104 -19.74 33.11 3.01
CA LYS A 104 -20.83 34.10 3.02
C LYS A 104 -20.32 35.53 2.86
N LYS A 105 -19.18 35.86 3.47
CA LYS A 105 -18.55 37.19 3.36
C LYS A 105 -18.05 37.47 1.95
N LEU A 106 -17.47 36.47 1.28
CA LEU A 106 -17.02 36.59 -0.13
C LEU A 106 -18.18 36.90 -1.09
N ASN A 107 -19.36 36.35 -0.85
CA ASN A 107 -20.55 36.62 -1.66
C ASN A 107 -21.18 38.01 -1.40
N GLY A 108 -20.73 38.74 -0.37
CA GLY A 108 -21.32 40.00 0.10
C GLY A 108 -20.64 41.29 -0.34
N ALA A 109 -19.57 41.24 -1.15
CA ALA A 109 -18.92 42.40 -1.77
C ALA A 109 -18.41 43.53 -0.82
N GLU A 110 -17.81 43.20 0.32
CA GLU A 110 -17.01 44.18 1.09
C GLU A 110 -15.67 43.60 1.55
N GLY A 111 -14.57 44.25 1.13
CA GLY A 111 -13.26 44.14 1.77
C GLY A 111 -12.34 43.01 1.28
N THR A 112 -11.05 43.34 1.25
CA THR A 112 -9.85 42.57 0.84
C THR A 112 -10.02 41.06 0.68
N ASN A 113 -9.72 40.57 -0.53
CA ASN A 113 -9.77 39.17 -0.96
C ASN A 113 -8.92 38.23 -0.05
N PRO A 114 -9.49 37.51 0.94
CA PRO A 114 -8.75 36.67 1.87
C PRO A 114 -8.59 35.23 1.32
N THR A 115 -8.46 35.11 0.01
CA THR A 115 -8.43 33.83 -0.71
C THR A 115 -7.28 32.94 -0.25
N ALA A 116 -6.12 33.52 0.06
CA ALA A 116 -4.96 32.78 0.58
C ALA A 116 -5.27 32.11 1.95
N ASP A 117 -5.92 32.82 2.86
CA ASP A 117 -6.25 32.31 4.20
C ASP A 117 -7.33 31.22 4.12
N ILE A 118 -8.33 31.39 3.26
CA ILE A 118 -9.38 30.39 3.02
C ILE A 118 -8.79 29.13 2.40
N GLN A 119 -7.88 29.28 1.44
CA GLN A 119 -7.24 28.15 0.77
C GLN A 119 -6.32 27.38 1.73
N SER A 120 -5.58 28.09 2.60
CA SER A 120 -4.80 27.49 3.68
C SER A 120 -5.70 26.70 4.65
N LEU A 121 -6.76 27.33 5.16
CA LEU A 121 -7.71 26.71 6.09
C LEU A 121 -8.37 25.46 5.48
N PHE A 122 -8.71 25.50 4.19
CA PHE A 122 -9.25 24.35 3.47
C PHE A 122 -8.21 23.24 3.33
N GLY A 123 -6.98 23.55 2.94
CA GLY A 123 -5.89 22.56 2.82
C GLY A 123 -5.57 21.85 4.13
N GLU A 124 -5.53 22.59 5.23
CA GLU A 124 -5.40 21.99 6.57
C GLU A 124 -6.61 21.14 6.95
N SER A 125 -7.83 21.55 6.58
CA SER A 125 -9.06 20.78 6.83
C SER A 125 -9.05 19.46 6.08
N VAL A 126 -8.59 19.44 4.83
CA VAL A 126 -8.41 18.22 4.04
C VAL A 126 -7.37 17.30 4.69
N SER A 127 -6.24 17.85 5.13
CA SER A 127 -5.19 17.09 5.82
C SER A 127 -5.71 16.46 7.12
N LEU A 128 -6.48 17.22 7.91
CA LEU A 128 -7.11 16.76 9.13
C LEU A 128 -8.17 15.67 8.86
N HIS A 129 -8.95 15.81 7.78
CA HIS A 129 -9.89 14.79 7.34
C HIS A 129 -9.19 13.48 6.99
N HIS A 130 -8.13 13.52 6.19
CA HIS A 130 -7.33 12.32 5.88
C HIS A 130 -6.76 11.68 7.16
N ALA A 131 -6.23 12.48 8.08
CA ALA A 131 -5.71 11.98 9.35
C ALA A 131 -6.80 11.36 10.25
N MET A 132 -8.04 11.84 10.17
CA MET A 132 -9.20 11.26 10.87
C MET A 132 -9.60 9.93 10.23
N MET A 133 -9.74 9.90 8.90
CA MET A 133 -10.06 8.68 8.15
C MET A 133 -9.04 7.57 8.41
N LYS A 134 -7.75 7.93 8.44
CA LYS A 134 -6.66 7.03 8.81
C LYS A 134 -6.83 6.45 10.22
N SER A 135 -7.22 7.25 11.21
CA SER A 135 -7.53 6.75 12.56
C SER A 135 -8.73 5.79 12.56
N LEU A 136 -9.78 6.09 11.80
CA LEU A 136 -10.96 5.23 11.71
C LEU A 136 -10.66 3.90 11.01
N GLU A 137 -9.83 3.89 9.98
CA GLU A 137 -9.37 2.66 9.32
C GLU A 137 -8.54 1.80 10.29
N ASN A 138 -7.62 2.39 11.06
CA ASN A 138 -6.89 1.67 12.10
C ASN A 138 -7.83 1.01 13.14
N ALA A 139 -8.80 1.79 13.62
CA ALA A 139 -9.78 1.29 14.60
C ALA A 139 -10.62 0.14 14.03
N LYS A 140 -10.94 0.17 12.73
CA LYS A 140 -11.65 -0.93 12.06
C LYS A 140 -10.79 -2.19 12.00
N SER A 141 -9.51 -2.07 11.64
CA SER A 141 -8.61 -3.23 11.58
C SER A 141 -8.37 -3.84 12.96
N LEU A 142 -8.18 -3.02 14.00
CA LEU A 142 -8.07 -3.50 15.39
C LEU A 142 -9.32 -4.23 15.85
N ARG A 143 -10.52 -3.68 15.59
CA ARG A 143 -11.79 -4.35 15.93
C ARG A 143 -11.96 -5.68 15.24
N LYS A 144 -11.58 -5.76 13.97
CA LYS A 144 -11.66 -7.00 13.19
C LYS A 144 -10.81 -8.09 13.84
N GLU A 145 -9.55 -7.78 14.17
CA GLU A 145 -8.65 -8.74 14.80
C GLU A 145 -9.11 -9.18 16.20
N LEU A 146 -9.65 -8.25 17.00
CA LEU A 146 -10.24 -8.57 18.30
C LEU A 146 -11.42 -9.55 18.18
N LEU A 147 -12.30 -9.34 17.20
CA LEU A 147 -13.43 -10.24 16.93
C LEU A 147 -12.94 -11.63 16.49
N GLU A 148 -11.95 -11.69 15.60
CA GLU A 148 -11.34 -12.96 15.17
C GLU A 148 -10.74 -13.72 16.36
N TYR A 149 -10.04 -13.03 17.28
CA TYR A 149 -9.51 -13.64 18.50
C TYR A 149 -10.61 -14.19 19.41
N GLU A 150 -11.70 -13.44 19.61
CA GLU A 150 -12.85 -13.88 20.42
C GLU A 150 -13.61 -15.06 19.81
N GLU A 151 -13.67 -15.16 18.48
CA GLU A 151 -14.24 -16.29 17.77
C GLU A 151 -13.39 -17.55 17.93
N MET A 152 -12.07 -17.47 17.76
CA MET A 152 -11.17 -18.61 18.01
C MET A 152 -11.30 -19.11 19.45
N ARG A 153 -11.23 -18.19 20.42
CA ARG A 153 -11.41 -18.46 21.85
C ARG A 153 -12.75 -19.15 22.17
N ARG A 154 -13.82 -18.86 21.44
CA ARG A 154 -15.13 -19.51 21.64
C ARG A 154 -15.19 -20.90 21.01
N GLY A 155 -14.51 -21.10 19.87
CA GLY A 155 -14.36 -22.40 19.23
C GLY A 155 -13.61 -23.41 20.11
N ASP A 156 -12.55 -22.95 20.78
CA ASP A 156 -11.72 -23.80 21.65
C ASP A 156 -12.43 -24.30 22.92
N TYR A 157 -13.59 -23.75 23.29
CA TYR A 157 -14.38 -24.20 24.46
C TYR A 157 -15.41 -25.30 24.12
N HIS A 158 -15.55 -25.66 22.85
CA HIS A 158 -16.54 -26.63 22.38
C HIS A 158 -15.95 -27.98 21.92
N ASP A 159 -14.64 -28.16 22.04
CA ASP A 159 -13.93 -29.45 21.94
C ASP A 159 -13.41 -29.90 23.33
#